data_AF-A0AAV4NWZ9-F1
#
_entry.id   AF-A0AAV4NWZ9-F1
#
_cell.length_a   1.000
_cell.length_b   1.000
_cell.length_c   1.000
_cell.angle_alpha   90.00
_cell.angle_beta   90.00
_cell.angle_gamma   90.00
#
_symmetry.space_group_name_H-M   'P 1'
#
loop_
_entity.id
_entity.type
_entity.pdbx_description
1 polymer ?
#
loop_
_entity_poly.entity_id
_entity_poly.type
_entity_poly.pdbx_seq_one_letter_code
_entity_poly.pdbx_strand_id
1 'polypeptide(L)'
;MDDAVVFNVNGERNILQFIVQEVPYTNLVMLVVHTTCPCETTSIKLEPKEVNQNETQRCQRMKQNIYGRRPTVCLNYHPQT
;
A
#
# COMPACT_ATOMS: atom_id res chain seq x y z
N MET A 1 13.20 12.95 -23.12
CA MET A 1 11.76 13.00 -23.42
C MET A 1 11.10 12.46 -22.17
N ASP A 2 10.99 13.32 -21.16
CA ASP A 2 10.42 12.95 -19.88
C ASP A 2 8.96 13.40 -19.91
N ASP A 3 8.06 12.43 -20.07
CA ASP A 3 6.62 12.67 -20.11
C ASP A 3 6.15 13.08 -18.71
N ALA A 4 5.86 14.38 -18.53
CA ALA A 4 5.15 14.84 -17.35
C ALA A 4 3.70 14.34 -17.43
N VAL A 5 3.35 13.37 -16.57
CA VAL A 5 1.99 12.87 -16.48
C VAL A 5 1.16 13.87 -15.69
N VAL A 6 0.26 14.59 -16.38
CA VAL A 6 -0.67 15.52 -15.73
C VAL A 6 -1.84 14.73 -15.17
N PHE A 7 -1.93 14.65 -13.85
CA PHE A 7 -3.05 14.02 -13.16
C PHE A 7 -4.11 15.07 -12.82
N ASN A 8 -5.25 15.04 -13.52
CA ASN A 8 -6.41 15.83 -13.14
C ASN A 8 -7.26 15.02 -12.16
N VAL A 9 -7.24 15.34 -10.87
CA VAL A 9 -8.20 14.77 -9.92
C VAL A 9 -9.45 15.63 -9.90
N ASN A 10 -10.54 15.05 -10.41
CA ASN A 10 -11.86 15.66 -10.40
C ASN A 10 -12.45 15.59 -8.99
N GLY A 11 -12.15 16.60 -8.17
CA GLY A 11 -12.94 16.91 -6.97
C GLY A 11 -14.21 17.66 -7.38
N GLU A 12 -15.37 17.20 -6.92
CA GLU A 12 -16.66 17.83 -7.21
C GLU A 12 -16.61 19.34 -6.85
N ARG A 13 -16.63 20.17 -7.91
CA ARG A 13 -16.76 21.64 -7.92
C ARG A 13 -15.51 22.50 -7.70
N ASN A 14 -14.31 22.04 -8.04
CA ASN A 14 -13.20 22.90 -8.50
C ASN A 14 -12.12 21.99 -9.09
N ILE A 15 -11.80 22.12 -10.39
CA ILE A 15 -10.71 21.35 -11.01
C ILE A 15 -9.40 21.89 -10.44
N LEU A 16 -8.81 21.17 -9.49
CA LEU A 16 -7.51 21.50 -8.95
C LEU A 16 -6.46 20.90 -9.86
N GLN A 17 -5.87 21.74 -10.70
CA GLN A 17 -4.77 21.32 -11.56
C GLN A 17 -3.51 21.21 -10.71
N PHE A 18 -3.06 19.97 -10.50
CA PHE A 18 -1.75 19.67 -9.94
C PHE A 18 -0.98 18.78 -10.91
N ILE A 19 0.35 18.87 -10.86
CA ILE A 19 1.25 18.09 -11.69
C ILE A 19 2.03 17.17 -10.76
N VAL A 20 2.06 15.88 -11.08
CA VAL A 20 2.85 14.88 -10.37
C VAL A 20 3.87 14.31 -11.34
N GLN A 21 5.13 14.32 -10.96
CA GLN A 21 6.21 13.76 -11.75
C GLN A 21 7.04 12.78 -10.91
N GLU A 22 7.35 11.62 -11.45
CA GLU A 22 8.29 10.68 -10.83
C GLU A 22 9.71 11.22 -10.91
N VAL A 23 10.48 11.09 -9.83
CA VAL A 23 11.91 11.43 -9.83
C VAL A 23 12.70 10.19 -10.26
N PRO A 24 13.40 10.23 -11.40
CA PRO A 24 14.06 9.05 -11.97
C PRO A 24 15.00 8.36 -10.98
N TYR A 25 15.03 7.02 -11.03
CA TYR A 25 15.89 6.18 -10.19
C TYR A 25 15.65 6.31 -8.68
N THR A 26 14.49 6.83 -8.27
CA THR A 26 14.12 6.96 -6.86
C THR A 26 12.67 6.52 -6.63
N ASN A 27 12.27 6.45 -5.35
CA ASN A 27 10.88 6.28 -4.93
C ASN A 27 10.20 7.62 -4.61
N LEU A 28 10.73 8.74 -5.11
CA LEU A 28 10.24 10.08 -4.82
C LEU A 28 9.34 10.59 -5.96
N VAL A 29 8.43 11.48 -5.60
CA VAL A 29 7.56 12.21 -6.53
C VAL A 29 7.67 13.71 -6.29
N MET A 30 7.65 14.48 -7.36
CA MET A 30 7.55 15.94 -7.35
C MET A 30 6.10 16.34 -7.55
N LEU A 31 5.54 17.09 -6.60
CA LEU A 31 4.18 17.60 -6.64
C LEU A 31 4.19 19.13 -6.81
N VAL A 32 3.55 19.62 -7.86
CA VAL A 32 3.35 21.07 -8.10
C VAL A 32 1.87 21.40 -7.91
N VAL A 33 1.61 22.35 -7.00
CA VAL A 33 0.25 22.81 -6.66
C VAL A 33 0.09 24.31 -6.90
N HIS A 34 -1.11 24.73 -7.28
CA HIS A 34 -1.47 26.14 -7.36
C HIS A 34 -1.81 26.68 -5.95
N THR A 35 -1.15 27.75 -5.54
CA THR A 35 -1.32 28.37 -4.21
C THR A 35 -2.64 29.14 -4.06
N THR A 36 -3.34 29.38 -5.16
CA THR A 36 -4.63 30.09 -5.21
C THR A 36 -5.84 29.17 -5.06
N CYS A 37 -5.63 27.85 -4.93
CA CYS A 37 -6.71 26.93 -4.62
C CYS A 37 -7.28 27.22 -3.22
N PRO A 38 -8.60 27.40 -3.08
CA PRO A 38 -9.28 27.31 -1.78
C PRO A 38 -9.38 25.83 -1.36
N CYS A 39 -8.24 25.24 -1.00
CA CYS A 39 -8.13 23.86 -0.56
C CYS A 39 -8.26 23.84 0.97
N GLU A 40 -9.26 23.15 1.52
CA GLU A 40 -9.29 22.89 2.96
C GLU A 40 -8.12 21.96 3.33
N THR A 41 -7.27 22.43 4.23
CA THR A 41 -6.14 21.65 4.73
C THR A 41 -6.66 20.62 5.73
N THR A 42 -6.97 19.42 5.23
CA THR A 42 -7.25 18.27 6.09
C THR A 42 -5.92 17.60 6.47
N SER A 43 -5.58 17.57 7.75
CA SER A 43 -4.39 16.87 8.21
C SER A 43 -4.64 15.36 8.18
N ILE A 44 -3.91 14.63 7.36
CA ILE A 44 -3.92 13.17 7.39
C ILE A 44 -2.81 12.73 8.36
N LYS A 45 -3.20 12.10 9.47
CA LYS A 45 -2.24 11.47 10.40
C LYS A 45 -2.01 10.02 9.98
N LEU A 46 -0.73 9.67 9.84
CA LEU A 46 -0.29 8.28 9.67
C LEU A 46 0.04 7.72 11.04
N GLU A 47 -0.88 6.97 11.62
CA GLU A 47 -0.67 6.27 12.89
C GLU A 47 -0.64 4.76 12.65
N PRO A 48 0.33 4.03 13.21
CA PRO A 48 0.34 2.59 13.12
C PRO A 48 -0.92 2.05 13.81
N LYS A 49 -1.73 1.31 13.05
CA LYS A 49 -2.95 0.70 13.56
C LYS A 49 -2.71 -0.77 13.82
N GLU A 50 -2.89 -1.19 15.06
CA GLU A 50 -2.93 -2.61 15.40
C GLU A 50 -4.12 -3.26 14.69
N VAL A 51 -3.83 -4.27 13.87
CA VAL A 51 -4.85 -5.05 13.17
C VAL A 51 -5.09 -6.32 13.97
N ASN A 52 -6.16 -6.31 14.78
CA ASN A 52 -6.69 -7.52 15.39
C ASN A 52 -7.18 -8.44 14.28
N GLN A 53 -6.55 -9.60 14.13
CA GLN A 53 -6.92 -10.55 13.07
C GLN A 53 -8.27 -11.18 13.42
N ASN A 54 -9.33 -10.77 12.71
CA ASN A 54 -10.63 -11.42 12.82
C ASN A 54 -10.55 -12.86 12.29
N GLU A 55 -11.31 -13.78 12.88
CA GLU A 55 -11.36 -15.20 12.45
C GLU A 55 -11.67 -15.34 10.95
N THR A 56 -12.51 -14.47 10.40
CA THR A 56 -12.79 -14.45 8.96
C THR A 56 -11.56 -14.17 8.10
N GLN A 57 -10.70 -13.22 8.50
CA GLN A 57 -9.48 -12.89 7.78
C GLN A 57 -8.44 -14.01 7.89
N ARG A 58 -8.36 -14.66 9.06
CA ARG A 58 -7.51 -15.84 9.26
C ARG A 58 -7.91 -16.98 8.32
N CYS A 59 -9.20 -17.27 8.23
CA CYS A 59 -9.73 -18.26 7.29
C CYS A 59 -9.44 -17.91 5.82
N GLN A 60 -9.55 -16.63 5.44
CA GLN A 60 -9.19 -16.18 4.09
C GLN A 60 -7.70 -16.38 3.79
N ARG A 61 -6.81 -16.10 4.75
CA ARG A 61 -5.37 -16.38 4.60
C ARG A 61 -5.07 -17.86 4.45
N MET A 62 -5.76 -18.75 5.17
CA MET A 62 -5.58 -20.20 5.01
C MET A 62 -6.01 -20.69 3.62
N LYS A 63 -6.96 -20.01 2.95
CA LYS A 63 -7.32 -20.30 1.55
C LYS A 63 -6.25 -19.84 0.57
N GLN A 64 -5.51 -18.79 0.91
CA GLN A 64 -4.32 -18.38 0.17
C GLN A 64 -3.23 -19.41 0.48
N ASN A 65 -3.05 -20.38 -0.40
CA ASN A 65 -2.12 -21.50 -0.20
C ASN A 65 -0.67 -21.01 -0.34
N ILE A 66 -0.19 -20.25 0.65
CA ILE A 66 1.19 -19.77 0.74
C ILE A 66 2.07 -21.00 0.85
N TYR A 67 2.87 -21.26 -0.18
CA TYR A 67 3.70 -22.44 -0.26
C TYR A 67 4.77 -22.42 0.85
N GLY A 68 4.56 -23.23 1.88
CA GLY A 68 5.58 -23.53 2.90
C GLY A 68 6.38 -24.75 2.49
N ARG A 69 7.72 -24.69 2.61
CA ARG A 69 8.55 -25.88 2.46
C ARG A 69 8.37 -26.80 3.65
N ARG A 70 8.10 -28.07 3.37
CA ARG A 70 8.15 -29.12 4.40
C ARG A 70 9.60 -29.34 4.85
N PRO A 71 9.83 -29.69 6.12
CA PRO A 71 11.13 -30.16 6.58
C PRO A 71 11.63 -31.34 5.73
N THR A 72 12.95 -31.47 5.60
CA THR A 72 13.59 -32.54 4.81
C THR A 72 13.51 -33.91 5.48
N VAL A 73 13.42 -33.95 6.82
CA VAL A 73 13.35 -35.19 7.61
C VAL A 73 12.17 -35.09 8.57
N CYS A 74 11.37 -36.16 8.65
CA CYS A 74 10.27 -36.30 9.59
C CYS A 74 10.47 -37.59 10.39
N LEU A 75 10.85 -37.48 11.67
CA LEU A 75 11.04 -38.63 12.57
C LEU A 75 9.73 -38.90 13.31
N ASN A 76 8.93 -39.83 12.79
CA ASN A 76 7.56 -40.07 13.27
C ASN A 76 7.48 -40.95 14.52
N TYR A 77 8.55 -41.64 14.91
CA TYR A 77 8.54 -42.60 16.01
C TYR A 77 9.84 -42.57 16.80
N HIS A 78 9.74 -42.68 18.12
CA HIS A 78 10.86 -42.92 19.00
C HIS A 78 11.00 -44.44 19.24
N PRO A 79 12.19 -45.03 19.11
CA PRO A 79 12.39 -46.49 19.13
C PRO A 79 12.22 -47.17 20.51
N GLN A 80 11.69 -46.48 21.53
CA GLN A 80 11.48 -47.01 22.89
C GLN A 80 9.99 -47.25 23.23
N THR A 81 9.12 -47.35 22.23
CA THR A 81 7.71 -47.75 22.40
C THR A 81 7.52 -49.24 22.20
#